data_AF-A0A7T6Z8T3-F1
#
_entry.id   AF-A0A7T6Z8T3-F1
#
_cell.length_a   1.000
_cell.length_b   1.000
_cell.length_c   1.000
_cell.angle_alpha   90.00
_cell.angle_beta   90.00
_cell.angle_gamma   90.00
#
_symmetry.space_group_name_H-M   'P 1'
#
loop_
_entity.id
_entity.type
_entity.pdbx_description
1 polymer ?
#
loop_
_entity_poly.entity_id
_entity_poly.type
_entity_poly.pdbx_seq_one_letter_code
_entity_poly.pdbx_strand_id
1 'polypeptide(L)'
;MRMVVSILCIFSVSFAFPGMSLANDQGIHYQSTVVDSHVDTFMHALDETTWLPETDIGEETSFDFDIPKGQEGGLDVPYLAAYTPGYYENTPRSISETLAKINGLYWTEANNPDEISISPSYEDIEQAVQDERIAAVPTIEGGYSMEEENAIELLHQYDDLGVKALGFTWNTSNALGEGADRVYDDPDETPSEGGLTDLGEEVVEEMNDIGMMIDVSHMARTTFWDVIEVSEEPIIASHSGVNALHDHQRNLTDEQLEALADNGGVLGVVFYPAFLTDESEGYVDDIVDHIDHAVDVMGVDHVALGSDFDGADMPEDLQDASEFYKITDELENRDYSEEDIEKILGQNHLRVLEEVEQNEEDADTGVTITPALEMGEELADNTPILQADIEGGEADEGDFRIIVDGIDYEPDEFDEETGTLSVELDGPLKERFHVVTFEGTTEDGETERETKIFYVDTSVDNMKTLVEHFEEEGAFENDDVVRSLNLHLTTMGQFEDQEETDKVIQHTEGFQDLLDQQRENELISETAYSILSNDADVLMEEWQ
;
A
#
# COMPACT_ATOMS: atom_id res chain seq x y z
N MET A 1 81.27 16.71 3.74
CA MET A 1 80.96 16.20 5.10
C MET A 1 80.05 17.22 5.77
N ARG A 2 78.87 16.77 6.24
CA ARG A 2 77.80 17.51 6.93
C ARG A 2 76.95 18.45 6.06
N MET A 3 75.82 17.93 5.59
CA MET A 3 74.62 18.73 5.34
C MET A 3 73.69 18.48 6.52
N VAL A 4 73.27 19.57 7.17
CA VAL A 4 72.51 19.60 8.42
C VAL A 4 71.05 19.27 8.12
N VAL A 5 70.53 18.24 8.79
CA VAL A 5 69.09 17.90 8.81
C VAL A 5 68.46 18.70 9.95
N SER A 6 67.54 19.59 9.62
CA SER A 6 66.65 20.23 10.59
C SER A 6 65.45 19.32 10.82
N ILE A 7 65.29 18.86 12.06
CA ILE A 7 64.13 18.12 12.54
C ILE A 7 63.06 19.16 12.90
N LEU A 8 61.92 19.12 12.21
CA LEU A 8 60.72 19.85 12.58
C LEU A 8 59.83 18.89 13.39
N CYS A 9 59.77 19.08 14.71
CA CYS A 9 58.82 18.37 15.56
C CYS A 9 57.44 19.04 15.40
N ILE A 10 56.52 18.37 14.72
CA ILE A 10 55.09 18.70 14.76
C ILE A 10 54.50 17.88 15.92
N PHE A 11 54.05 18.56 16.97
CA PHE A 11 53.19 17.96 17.99
C PHE A 11 51.80 17.81 17.36
N SER A 12 51.42 16.58 17.02
CA SER A 12 50.01 16.24 16.79
C SER A 12 49.32 16.19 18.14
N VAL A 13 48.49 17.19 18.43
CA VAL A 13 47.49 17.10 19.50
C VAL A 13 46.37 16.24 18.94
N SER A 14 46.32 14.98 19.35
CA SER A 14 45.14 14.15 19.14
C SER A 14 44.02 14.70 20.00
N PHE A 15 43.08 15.42 19.39
CA PHE A 15 41.73 15.51 19.95
C PHE A 15 41.08 14.16 19.72
N ALA A 16 40.96 13.37 20.77
CA ALA A 16 39.99 12.28 20.79
C ALA A 16 38.62 12.95 20.80
N PHE A 17 37.87 12.82 19.71
CA PHE A 17 36.43 13.02 19.74
C PHE A 17 35.85 11.91 20.63
N PRO A 18 35.09 12.23 21.68
CA PRO A 18 34.22 11.25 22.32
C PRO A 18 33.00 11.11 21.40
N GLY A 19 33.14 10.29 20.37
CA GLY A 19 32.09 9.91 19.44
C GLY A 19 32.28 8.44 19.11
N MET A 20 32.24 7.62 20.15
CA MET A 20 32.22 6.17 20.07
C MET A 20 31.74 5.69 21.45
N SER A 21 30.61 4.99 21.50
CA SER A 21 29.86 4.52 22.68
C SER A 21 28.68 5.40 23.12
N LEU A 22 27.60 5.44 22.33
CA LEU A 22 26.24 5.67 22.85
C LEU A 22 25.29 4.51 22.49
N ALA A 23 25.42 3.88 21.31
CA ALA A 23 24.59 2.73 20.93
C ALA A 23 24.64 1.53 21.90
N ASN A 24 25.75 1.34 22.61
CA ASN A 24 25.96 0.16 23.46
C ASN A 24 25.40 0.30 24.90
N ASP A 25 24.62 1.35 25.20
CA ASP A 25 24.07 1.67 26.54
C ASP A 25 22.52 1.84 26.52
N GLN A 26 21.85 1.61 25.38
CA GLN A 26 20.40 1.82 25.20
C GLN A 26 19.52 0.56 25.37
N GLY A 27 20.10 -0.63 25.61
CA GLY A 27 19.35 -1.88 25.79
C GLY A 27 19.32 -2.76 24.53
N ILE A 28 18.71 -3.95 24.61
CA ILE A 28 18.61 -4.90 23.49
C ILE A 28 17.72 -4.37 22.36
N HIS A 29 16.70 -3.57 22.71
CA HIS A 29 15.77 -2.95 21.76
C HIS A 29 16.50 -2.20 20.63
N TYR A 30 17.22 -1.12 20.96
CA TYR A 30 17.96 -0.28 20.01
C TYR A 30 19.23 -0.94 19.42
N GLN A 31 19.47 -2.22 19.70
CA GLN A 31 20.52 -3.02 19.07
C GLN A 31 19.95 -4.08 18.11
N SER A 32 18.63 -4.28 18.16
CA SER A 32 17.88 -5.18 17.29
C SER A 32 17.33 -4.38 16.11
N THR A 33 17.03 -5.06 15.00
CA THR A 33 16.14 -4.50 13.98
C THR A 33 14.71 -4.71 14.44
N VAL A 34 13.98 -3.63 14.63
CA VAL A 34 12.58 -3.65 15.09
C VAL A 34 11.65 -3.47 13.91
N VAL A 35 10.76 -4.44 13.72
CA VAL A 35 9.79 -4.51 12.64
C VAL A 35 8.39 -4.37 13.23
N ASP A 36 7.58 -3.56 12.57
CA ASP A 36 6.14 -3.50 12.77
C ASP A 36 5.47 -3.93 11.48
N SER A 37 4.79 -5.07 11.49
CA SER A 37 4.21 -5.66 10.28
C SER A 37 2.91 -5.02 9.81
N HIS A 38 2.37 -3.99 10.50
CA HIS A 38 1.20 -3.26 10.02
C HIS A 38 1.03 -1.87 10.65
N VAL A 39 1.05 -0.82 9.81
CA VAL A 39 0.88 0.60 10.19
C VAL A 39 0.02 1.32 9.14
N ASP A 40 -1.04 2.02 9.58
CA ASP A 40 -2.10 2.61 8.73
C ASP A 40 -1.98 4.13 8.52
N THR A 41 -0.80 4.71 8.71
CA THR A 41 -0.59 6.17 8.68
C THR A 41 -1.12 6.84 7.40
N PHE A 42 -1.08 6.17 6.24
CA PHE A 42 -1.58 6.72 4.97
C PHE A 42 -3.11 6.76 4.85
N MET A 43 -3.85 6.22 5.81
CA MET A 43 -5.28 6.51 5.96
C MET A 43 -5.55 7.99 6.26
N HIS A 44 -4.63 8.66 6.96
CA HIS A 44 -4.82 10.04 7.44
C HIS A 44 -3.84 11.05 6.84
N ALA A 45 -2.75 10.59 6.21
CA ALA A 45 -1.73 11.47 5.63
C ALA A 45 -2.17 12.15 4.32
N LEU A 46 -3.23 11.64 3.69
CA LEU A 46 -3.78 12.16 2.44
C LEU A 46 -5.02 13.01 2.71
N ASP A 47 -5.24 14.01 1.85
CA ASP A 47 -6.49 14.76 1.83
C ASP A 47 -7.67 13.87 1.46
N GLU A 48 -8.75 13.90 2.24
CA GLU A 48 -9.89 12.97 2.09
C GLU A 48 -10.64 13.11 0.75
N THR A 49 -10.54 14.27 0.10
CA THR A 49 -11.26 14.58 -1.15
C THR A 49 -10.37 14.37 -2.36
N THR A 50 -9.18 14.97 -2.36
CA THR A 50 -8.25 14.98 -3.48
C THR A 50 -7.34 13.76 -3.51
N TRP A 51 -7.18 13.07 -2.37
CA TRP A 51 -6.24 11.97 -2.14
C TRP A 51 -4.78 12.34 -2.43
N LEU A 52 -4.46 13.63 -2.46
CA LEU A 52 -3.08 14.09 -2.54
C LEU A 52 -2.46 14.15 -1.13
N PRO A 53 -1.14 14.01 -1.01
CA PRO A 53 -0.45 14.16 0.27
C PRO A 53 -0.75 15.52 0.91
N GLU A 54 -1.34 15.51 2.11
CA GLU A 54 -1.64 16.72 2.90
C GLU A 54 -0.64 16.89 4.05
N THR A 55 -0.29 15.77 4.70
CA THR A 55 0.56 15.75 5.89
C THR A 55 1.89 15.06 5.60
N ASP A 56 3.00 15.77 5.86
CA ASP A 56 4.35 15.21 5.78
C ASP A 56 4.71 14.50 7.09
N ILE A 57 4.78 13.16 7.04
CA ILE A 57 5.15 12.32 8.19
C ILE A 57 6.65 12.31 8.47
N GLY A 58 7.46 13.08 7.72
CA GLY A 58 8.84 13.43 8.09
C GLY A 58 8.95 14.38 9.28
N GLU A 59 7.84 15.01 9.68
CA GLU A 59 7.75 15.92 10.81
C GLU A 59 6.86 15.33 11.92
N GLU A 60 6.94 15.88 13.14
CA GLU A 60 6.06 15.45 14.24
C GLU A 60 4.59 15.74 13.92
N THR A 61 3.75 14.70 13.90
CA THR A 61 2.31 14.77 13.62
C THR A 61 1.48 14.42 14.86
N SER A 62 0.15 14.41 14.71
CA SER A 62 -0.75 13.85 15.74
C SER A 62 -1.05 12.36 15.58
N PHE A 63 -0.48 11.71 14.57
CA PHE A 63 -0.63 10.29 14.27
C PHE A 63 0.11 9.43 15.29
N ASP A 64 -0.20 8.15 15.34
CA ASP A 64 0.52 7.19 16.17
C ASP A 64 1.92 6.92 15.58
N PHE A 65 2.07 6.99 14.25
CA PHE A 65 3.37 6.92 13.59
C PHE A 65 3.70 8.20 12.79
N ASP A 66 4.92 8.67 12.99
CA ASP A 66 5.67 9.55 12.10
C ASP A 66 7.16 9.22 12.22
N ILE A 67 7.97 9.66 11.27
CA ILE A 67 9.40 9.33 11.22
C ILE A 67 10.12 9.72 12.53
N PRO A 68 9.92 10.94 13.11
CA PRO A 68 10.49 11.28 14.41
C PRO A 68 10.11 10.32 15.54
N LYS A 69 8.84 9.92 15.65
CA LYS A 69 8.39 8.95 16.67
C LYS A 69 8.97 7.57 16.45
N GLY A 70 9.01 7.09 15.20
CA GLY A 70 9.66 5.81 14.85
C GLY A 70 11.12 5.77 15.30
N GLN A 71 11.88 6.83 14.98
CA GLN A 71 13.28 6.97 15.39
C GLN A 71 13.47 7.06 16.91
N GLU A 72 12.62 7.81 17.62
CA GLU A 72 12.67 7.88 19.10
C GLU A 72 12.33 6.53 19.73
N GLY A 73 11.33 5.86 19.17
CA GLY A 73 10.81 4.57 19.59
C GLY A 73 11.74 3.41 19.34
N GLY A 74 12.65 3.53 18.37
CA GLY A 74 13.50 2.44 17.91
C GLY A 74 12.82 1.52 16.90
N LEU A 75 11.73 1.97 16.25
CA LEU A 75 11.09 1.25 15.15
C LEU A 75 11.87 1.50 13.86
N ASP A 76 12.44 0.44 13.30
CA ASP A 76 13.29 0.52 12.10
C ASP A 76 12.52 0.26 10.82
N VAL A 77 11.58 -0.70 10.84
CA VAL A 77 10.92 -1.26 9.65
C VAL A 77 9.39 -1.26 9.80
N PRO A 78 8.70 -0.15 9.51
CA PRO A 78 7.25 -0.11 9.44
C PRO A 78 6.75 -0.63 8.09
N TYR A 79 5.83 -1.59 8.14
CA TYR A 79 5.04 -2.04 6.98
C TYR A 79 3.84 -1.10 6.85
N LEU A 80 3.90 -0.19 5.87
CA LEU A 80 2.96 0.91 5.70
C LEU A 80 1.85 0.49 4.74
N ALA A 81 0.65 0.33 5.30
CA ALA A 81 -0.50 -0.20 4.59
C ALA A 81 -1.18 0.84 3.70
N ALA A 82 -1.40 0.45 2.44
CA ALA A 82 -2.39 1.03 1.57
C ALA A 82 -3.75 0.34 1.83
N TYR A 83 -4.41 0.73 2.92
CA TYR A 83 -5.77 0.31 3.21
C TYR A 83 -6.74 0.89 2.18
N THR A 84 -7.69 0.11 1.66
CA THR A 84 -8.81 0.64 0.87
C THR A 84 -10.15 0.18 1.43
N PRO A 85 -11.10 1.10 1.69
CA PRO A 85 -12.47 0.71 1.98
C PRO A 85 -13.07 0.06 0.72
N GLY A 86 -13.68 -1.12 0.86
CA GLY A 86 -14.32 -1.77 -0.27
C GLY A 86 -15.42 -0.91 -0.91
N TYR A 87 -15.16 -0.34 -2.09
CA TYR A 87 -16.16 0.31 -2.92
C TYR A 87 -16.83 -0.71 -3.84
N TYR A 88 -17.88 -1.34 -3.33
CA TYR A 88 -18.64 -2.34 -4.09
C TYR A 88 -19.01 -1.81 -5.49
N GLU A 89 -18.72 -2.62 -6.52
CA GLU A 89 -18.96 -2.32 -7.94
C GLU A 89 -18.22 -1.08 -8.51
N ASN A 90 -17.24 -0.53 -7.80
CA ASN A 90 -16.41 0.57 -8.28
C ASN A 90 -14.90 0.28 -8.16
N THR A 91 -14.48 -0.78 -8.85
CA THR A 91 -13.08 -1.21 -8.96
C THR A 91 -12.12 -0.07 -9.33
N PRO A 92 -12.42 0.82 -10.31
CA PRO A 92 -11.53 1.95 -10.61
C PRO A 92 -11.24 2.83 -9.39
N ARG A 93 -12.23 3.04 -8.51
CA ARG A 93 -12.06 3.87 -7.30
C ARG A 93 -11.19 3.17 -6.27
N SER A 94 -11.38 1.87 -6.10
CA SER A 94 -10.53 1.03 -5.23
C SER A 94 -9.08 1.07 -5.70
N ILE A 95 -8.83 0.97 -7.01
CA ILE A 95 -7.49 1.12 -7.61
C ILE A 95 -6.94 2.50 -7.29
N SER A 96 -7.67 3.56 -7.62
CA SER A 96 -7.22 4.94 -7.42
C SER A 96 -6.88 5.25 -5.96
N GLU A 97 -7.69 4.83 -4.99
CA GLU A 97 -7.41 5.10 -3.58
C GLU A 97 -6.22 4.29 -3.04
N THR A 98 -6.05 3.04 -3.52
CA THR A 98 -4.88 2.20 -3.18
C THR A 98 -3.60 2.87 -3.71
N LEU A 99 -3.60 3.26 -4.98
CA LEU A 99 -2.48 3.92 -5.63
C LEU A 99 -2.17 5.29 -5.04
N ALA A 100 -3.17 6.04 -4.58
CA ALA A 100 -2.95 7.32 -3.90
C ALA A 100 -2.11 7.15 -2.63
N LYS A 101 -2.36 6.09 -1.84
CA LYS A 101 -1.60 5.78 -0.62
C LYS A 101 -0.17 5.33 -0.92
N ILE A 102 0.01 4.47 -1.92
CA ILE A 102 1.35 4.07 -2.39
C ILE A 102 2.11 5.31 -2.89
N ASN A 103 1.47 6.16 -3.70
CA ASN A 103 2.06 7.42 -4.15
C ASN A 103 2.38 8.39 -3.00
N GLY A 104 1.57 8.41 -1.93
CA GLY A 104 1.85 9.17 -0.72
C GLY A 104 3.15 8.75 -0.03
N LEU A 105 3.46 7.45 -0.04
CA LEU A 105 4.73 6.93 0.48
C LEU A 105 5.92 7.37 -0.40
N TYR A 106 5.81 7.25 -1.72
CA TYR A 106 6.84 7.76 -2.65
C TYR A 106 7.04 9.28 -2.52
N TRP A 107 5.96 10.03 -2.33
CA TRP A 107 6.04 11.46 -2.05
C TRP A 107 6.76 11.74 -0.72
N THR A 108 6.48 10.96 0.31
CA THR A 108 7.14 11.08 1.62
C THR A 108 8.64 10.84 1.52
N GLU A 109 9.05 9.77 0.83
CA GLU A 109 10.46 9.46 0.58
C GLU A 109 11.15 10.60 -0.20
N ALA A 110 10.52 11.09 -1.27
CA ALA A 110 11.07 12.17 -2.08
C ALA A 110 11.31 13.47 -1.29
N ASN A 111 10.51 13.75 -0.25
CA ASN A 111 10.67 14.90 0.63
C ASN A 111 11.63 14.64 1.80
N ASN A 112 11.82 13.37 2.19
CA ASN A 112 12.59 12.96 3.36
C ASN A 112 13.69 11.90 3.06
N PRO A 113 14.50 12.05 1.99
CA PRO A 113 15.38 10.97 1.51
C PRO A 113 16.54 10.62 2.44
N ASP A 114 16.85 11.50 3.40
CA ASP A 114 17.88 11.28 4.42
C ASP A 114 17.35 10.50 5.64
N GLU A 115 16.03 10.33 5.78
CA GLU A 115 15.38 9.81 7.00
C GLU A 115 14.57 8.52 6.77
N ILE A 116 14.05 8.31 5.55
CA ILE A 116 13.25 7.13 5.16
C ILE A 116 13.72 6.60 3.79
N SER A 117 13.56 5.31 3.57
CA SER A 117 13.79 4.64 2.29
C SER A 117 12.69 3.60 2.08
N ILE A 118 12.06 3.60 0.91
CA ILE A 118 11.22 2.49 0.48
C ILE A 118 12.15 1.29 0.25
N SER A 119 11.87 0.19 0.93
CA SER A 119 12.79 -0.94 1.07
C SER A 119 12.05 -2.27 0.84
N PRO A 120 11.84 -2.67 -0.42
CA PRO A 120 11.01 -3.82 -0.77
C PRO A 120 11.74 -5.17 -0.70
N SER A 121 13.01 -5.22 -0.29
CA SER A 121 13.76 -6.48 -0.14
C SER A 121 14.46 -6.56 1.21
N TYR A 122 14.83 -7.77 1.63
CA TYR A 122 15.65 -7.95 2.82
C TYR A 122 16.96 -7.16 2.74
N GLU A 123 17.63 -7.13 1.58
CA GLU A 123 18.88 -6.38 1.38
C GLU A 123 18.65 -4.86 1.49
N ASP A 124 17.56 -4.34 0.92
CA ASP A 124 17.23 -2.92 1.03
C ASP A 124 16.91 -2.52 2.47
N ILE A 125 16.17 -3.37 3.20
CA ILE A 125 15.86 -3.15 4.61
C ILE A 125 17.15 -3.13 5.42
N GLU A 126 18.02 -4.14 5.28
CA GLU A 126 19.31 -4.17 5.97
C GLU A 126 20.15 -2.92 5.69
N GLN A 127 20.13 -2.44 4.44
CA GLN A 127 20.88 -1.26 4.02
C GLN A 127 20.29 0.03 4.60
N ALA A 128 18.97 0.22 4.56
CA ALA A 128 18.29 1.38 5.13
C ALA A 128 18.52 1.49 6.64
N VAL A 129 18.38 0.38 7.38
CA VAL A 129 18.64 0.32 8.83
C VAL A 129 20.11 0.63 9.15
N GLN A 130 21.05 0.11 8.35
CA GLN A 130 22.48 0.43 8.51
C GLN A 130 22.80 1.91 8.25
N ASP A 131 22.04 2.55 7.36
CA ASP A 131 22.14 3.97 7.05
C ASP A 131 21.43 4.87 8.08
N GLU A 132 20.89 4.28 9.16
CA GLU A 132 20.11 4.98 10.21
C GLU A 132 18.84 5.64 9.62
N ARG A 133 18.23 5.04 8.59
CA ARG A 133 16.96 5.44 7.98
C ARG A 133 15.84 4.45 8.34
N ILE A 134 14.62 4.94 8.38
CA ILE A 134 13.42 4.10 8.42
C ILE A 134 13.34 3.30 7.12
N ALA A 135 13.24 1.98 7.21
CA ALA A 135 13.03 1.08 6.08
C ALA A 135 11.53 0.84 5.89
N ALA A 136 10.88 1.67 5.08
CA ALA A 136 9.45 1.55 4.85
C ALA A 136 9.14 0.43 3.85
N VAL A 137 8.25 -0.48 4.21
CA VAL A 137 7.81 -1.59 3.35
C VAL A 137 6.35 -1.34 2.94
N PRO A 138 6.05 -1.10 1.64
CA PRO A 138 4.67 -0.96 1.19
C PRO A 138 3.88 -2.26 1.31
N THR A 139 2.65 -2.19 1.81
CA THR A 139 1.69 -3.31 1.82
C THR A 139 0.31 -2.86 1.35
N ILE A 140 -0.55 -3.81 0.98
CA ILE A 140 -1.95 -3.55 0.65
C ILE A 140 -2.85 -4.26 1.65
N GLU A 141 -3.79 -3.52 2.23
CA GLU A 141 -4.85 -4.07 3.08
C GLU A 141 -6.20 -3.98 2.37
N GLY A 142 -6.67 -5.12 1.87
CA GLY A 142 -7.92 -5.24 1.13
C GLY A 142 -7.71 -5.10 -0.39
N GLY A 143 -7.61 -6.25 -1.07
CA GLY A 143 -7.54 -6.36 -2.54
C GLY A 143 -8.84 -6.03 -3.28
N TYR A 144 -9.58 -5.00 -2.87
CA TYR A 144 -10.87 -4.60 -3.49
C TYR A 144 -10.71 -3.99 -4.90
N SER A 145 -9.48 -3.75 -5.33
CA SER A 145 -9.10 -3.29 -6.66
C SER A 145 -8.95 -4.41 -7.68
N MET A 146 -8.97 -5.68 -7.22
CA MET A 146 -8.66 -6.85 -8.03
C MET A 146 -9.94 -7.61 -8.42
N GLU A 147 -10.17 -7.73 -9.72
CA GLU A 147 -11.30 -8.42 -10.35
C GLU A 147 -10.79 -9.40 -11.43
N GLU A 148 -11.68 -10.24 -11.98
CA GLU A 148 -11.32 -11.30 -12.95
C GLU A 148 -10.53 -10.76 -14.16
N GLU A 149 -10.82 -9.54 -14.61
CA GLU A 149 -10.18 -8.93 -15.78
C GLU A 149 -8.79 -8.33 -15.53
N ASN A 150 -8.42 -8.00 -14.29
CA ASN A 150 -7.21 -7.21 -14.01
C ASN A 150 -6.33 -7.76 -12.87
N ALA A 151 -6.82 -8.70 -12.06
CA ALA A 151 -6.17 -9.08 -10.79
C ALA A 151 -4.70 -9.50 -10.94
N ILE A 152 -4.39 -10.40 -11.87
CA ILE A 152 -3.02 -10.94 -12.03
C ILE A 152 -2.06 -9.85 -12.47
N GLU A 153 -2.40 -9.08 -13.50
CA GLU A 153 -1.49 -8.05 -13.98
C GLU A 153 -1.37 -6.90 -12.97
N LEU A 154 -2.46 -6.51 -12.31
CA LEU A 154 -2.44 -5.49 -11.26
C LEU A 154 -1.58 -5.94 -10.06
N LEU A 155 -1.56 -7.24 -9.73
CA LEU A 155 -0.66 -7.79 -8.72
C LEU A 155 0.80 -7.56 -9.08
N HIS A 156 1.20 -7.83 -10.33
CA HIS A 156 2.56 -7.51 -10.80
C HIS A 156 2.84 -6.01 -10.77
N GLN A 157 1.88 -5.16 -11.12
CA GLN A 157 2.06 -3.70 -11.02
C GLN A 157 2.26 -3.25 -9.57
N TYR A 158 1.60 -3.89 -8.59
CA TYR A 158 1.85 -3.62 -7.17
C TYR A 158 3.22 -4.10 -6.73
N ASP A 159 3.67 -5.27 -7.18
CA ASP A 159 5.02 -5.76 -6.93
C ASP A 159 6.10 -4.83 -7.53
N ASP A 160 5.91 -4.36 -8.77
CA ASP A 160 6.78 -3.38 -9.43
C ASP A 160 6.87 -2.06 -8.63
N LEU A 161 5.82 -1.73 -7.86
CA LEU A 161 5.75 -0.57 -6.96
C LEU A 161 6.29 -0.87 -5.55
N GLY A 162 6.93 -2.01 -5.36
CA GLY A 162 7.57 -2.43 -4.11
C GLY A 162 6.62 -2.96 -3.04
N VAL A 163 5.37 -3.29 -3.37
CA VAL A 163 4.43 -3.91 -2.41
C VAL A 163 4.90 -5.32 -2.09
N LYS A 164 5.05 -5.66 -0.81
CA LYS A 164 5.57 -6.98 -0.39
C LYS A 164 4.65 -7.83 0.47
N ALA A 165 3.49 -7.30 0.82
CA ALA A 165 2.41 -8.11 1.36
C ALA A 165 1.05 -7.60 0.88
N LEU A 166 0.13 -8.53 0.64
CA LEU A 166 -1.25 -8.24 0.27
C LEU A 166 -2.21 -9.04 1.16
N GLY A 167 -3.02 -8.32 1.92
CA GLY A 167 -4.19 -8.85 2.63
C GLY A 167 -5.41 -8.83 1.72
N PHE A 168 -6.00 -10.00 1.45
CA PHE A 168 -7.03 -10.11 0.40
C PHE A 168 -8.25 -9.29 0.74
N THR A 169 -8.64 -9.28 2.01
CA THR A 169 -9.87 -8.66 2.50
C THR A 169 -9.55 -7.74 3.67
N TRP A 170 -10.33 -6.68 3.85
CA TRP A 170 -10.59 -6.16 5.19
C TRP A 170 -11.70 -7.01 5.83
N ASN A 171 -12.59 -6.45 6.66
CA ASN A 171 -13.65 -7.26 7.27
C ASN A 171 -14.71 -7.75 6.28
N THR A 172 -14.88 -7.07 5.14
CA THR A 172 -15.87 -7.42 4.11
C THR A 172 -15.24 -8.24 2.99
N SER A 173 -16.04 -9.10 2.39
CA SER A 173 -15.62 -10.02 1.33
C SER A 173 -15.52 -9.31 -0.03
N ASN A 174 -14.70 -9.86 -0.94
CA ASN A 174 -14.51 -9.34 -2.31
C ASN A 174 -14.30 -10.48 -3.33
N ALA A 175 -13.84 -10.15 -4.53
CA ALA A 175 -13.65 -11.11 -5.63
C ALA A 175 -12.65 -12.23 -5.30
N LEU A 176 -11.74 -12.01 -4.35
CA LEU A 176 -10.68 -12.97 -3.98
C LEU A 176 -11.13 -13.94 -2.88
N GLY A 177 -11.95 -13.48 -1.93
CA GLY A 177 -12.38 -14.34 -0.83
C GLY A 177 -13.24 -13.66 0.23
N GLU A 178 -13.53 -14.42 1.29
CA GLU A 178 -14.37 -13.95 2.39
C GLU A 178 -13.57 -13.27 3.51
N GLY A 179 -14.03 -12.09 3.95
CA GLY A 179 -13.49 -11.36 5.10
C GLY A 179 -14.09 -11.79 6.44
N ALA A 180 -13.60 -11.25 7.56
CA ALA A 180 -13.92 -11.70 8.91
C ALA A 180 -15.40 -11.59 9.29
N ASP A 181 -16.11 -10.56 8.79
CA ASP A 181 -17.57 -10.44 8.97
C ASP A 181 -18.34 -11.46 8.13
N ARG A 182 -17.67 -12.04 7.12
CA ARG A 182 -18.21 -12.97 6.13
C ARG A 182 -19.39 -12.36 5.38
N VAL A 183 -19.45 -11.03 5.28
CA VAL A 183 -20.50 -10.31 4.56
C VAL A 183 -19.96 -9.99 3.17
N TYR A 184 -20.62 -10.52 2.15
CA TYR A 184 -20.39 -10.22 0.74
C TYR A 184 -21.66 -9.65 0.14
N ASP A 185 -21.60 -8.42 -0.40
CA ASP A 185 -22.66 -7.83 -1.24
C ASP A 185 -24.08 -8.00 -0.66
N ASP A 186 -24.23 -7.80 0.65
CA ASP A 186 -25.52 -7.90 1.31
C ASP A 186 -25.80 -6.71 2.23
N PRO A 187 -26.68 -5.76 1.82
CA PRO A 187 -27.14 -4.70 2.70
C PRO A 187 -27.96 -5.22 3.90
N ASP A 188 -28.38 -6.49 3.89
CA ASP A 188 -28.97 -7.19 5.05
C ASP A 188 -27.90 -7.89 5.93
N GLU A 189 -26.61 -7.76 5.62
CA GLU A 189 -25.46 -8.34 6.35
C GLU A 189 -25.55 -9.86 6.56
N THR A 190 -26.09 -10.62 5.59
CA THR A 190 -26.17 -12.08 5.71
C THR A 190 -24.78 -12.70 5.51
N PRO A 191 -24.27 -13.48 6.48
CA PRO A 191 -22.99 -14.12 6.32
C PRO A 191 -22.99 -15.17 5.19
N SER A 192 -21.99 -15.09 4.31
CA SER A 192 -21.60 -16.13 3.37
C SER A 192 -21.02 -17.34 4.12
N GLU A 193 -21.21 -18.53 3.55
CA GLU A 193 -20.57 -19.77 4.01
C GLU A 193 -19.31 -20.11 3.17
N GLY A 194 -18.85 -19.21 2.30
CA GLY A 194 -17.71 -19.38 1.38
C GLY A 194 -16.32 -19.24 2.02
N GLY A 195 -15.28 -19.22 1.19
CA GLY A 195 -13.87 -19.11 1.56
C GLY A 195 -13.09 -18.44 0.41
N LEU A 196 -11.96 -19.00 0.01
CA LEU A 196 -11.22 -18.52 -1.17
C LEU A 196 -12.04 -18.77 -2.45
N THR A 197 -12.02 -17.83 -3.40
CA THR A 197 -12.64 -18.01 -4.72
C THR A 197 -11.67 -18.67 -5.70
N ASP A 198 -12.15 -19.10 -6.88
CA ASP A 198 -11.26 -19.60 -7.95
C ASP A 198 -10.22 -18.53 -8.35
N LEU A 199 -10.62 -17.25 -8.43
CA LEU A 199 -9.71 -16.13 -8.68
C LEU A 199 -8.71 -15.92 -7.52
N GLY A 200 -9.19 -16.03 -6.28
CA GLY A 200 -8.32 -15.95 -5.10
C GLY A 200 -7.27 -17.06 -5.06
N GLU A 201 -7.61 -18.28 -5.49
CA GLU A 201 -6.65 -19.39 -5.63
C GLU A 201 -5.58 -19.04 -6.67
N GLU A 202 -5.97 -18.50 -7.84
CA GLU A 202 -5.03 -18.03 -8.87
C GLU A 202 -4.10 -16.91 -8.35
N VAL A 203 -4.64 -15.95 -7.57
CA VAL A 203 -3.83 -14.87 -6.96
C VAL A 203 -2.87 -15.41 -5.90
N VAL A 204 -3.27 -16.41 -5.09
CA VAL A 204 -2.36 -17.06 -4.13
C VAL A 204 -1.18 -17.73 -4.85
N GLU A 205 -1.46 -18.46 -5.93
CA GLU A 205 -0.42 -19.11 -6.74
C GLU A 205 0.54 -18.07 -7.33
N GLU A 206 0.03 -16.98 -7.90
CA GLU A 206 0.86 -15.91 -8.47
C GLU A 206 1.69 -15.20 -7.40
N MET A 207 1.13 -14.93 -6.22
CA MET A 207 1.88 -14.33 -5.10
C MET A 207 3.06 -15.20 -4.64
N ASN A 208 2.91 -16.53 -4.66
CA ASN A 208 4.02 -17.44 -4.38
C ASN A 208 5.10 -17.38 -5.48
N ASP A 209 4.69 -17.25 -6.75
CA ASP A 209 5.60 -17.19 -7.91
C ASP A 209 6.40 -15.88 -7.94
N ILE A 210 5.79 -14.74 -7.60
CA ILE A 210 6.45 -13.42 -7.61
C ILE A 210 7.13 -13.04 -6.28
N GLY A 211 7.02 -13.88 -5.24
CA GLY A 211 7.64 -13.57 -3.96
C GLY A 211 6.92 -12.47 -3.14
N MET A 212 5.60 -12.38 -3.24
CA MET A 212 4.79 -11.49 -2.41
C MET A 212 4.15 -12.24 -1.23
N MET A 213 4.28 -11.74 -0.01
CA MET A 213 3.72 -12.38 1.18
C MET A 213 2.19 -12.30 1.19
N ILE A 214 1.54 -13.42 1.47
CA ILE A 214 0.09 -13.47 1.68
C ILE A 214 -0.22 -13.12 3.13
N ASP A 215 -1.04 -12.09 3.33
CA ASP A 215 -1.50 -11.70 4.66
C ASP A 215 -2.92 -12.23 4.94
N VAL A 216 -3.03 -13.06 5.98
CA VAL A 216 -4.30 -13.67 6.40
C VAL A 216 -5.01 -12.93 7.54
N SER A 217 -4.47 -11.79 7.98
CA SER A 217 -5.26 -10.83 8.74
C SER A 217 -6.57 -10.52 8.01
N HIS A 218 -7.60 -10.18 8.77
CA HIS A 218 -8.95 -9.86 8.31
C HIS A 218 -9.74 -10.98 7.61
N MET A 219 -9.12 -12.11 7.24
CA MET A 219 -9.82 -13.18 6.55
C MET A 219 -10.86 -13.90 7.41
N ALA A 220 -11.91 -14.41 6.76
CA ALA A 220 -12.78 -15.42 7.37
C ALA A 220 -11.95 -16.66 7.71
N ARG A 221 -12.37 -17.39 8.77
CA ARG A 221 -11.73 -18.66 9.13
C ARG A 221 -11.69 -19.67 7.98
N THR A 222 -12.70 -19.68 7.11
CA THR A 222 -12.72 -20.56 5.94
C THR A 222 -11.64 -20.17 4.93
N THR A 223 -11.57 -18.89 4.57
CA THR A 223 -10.54 -18.34 3.68
C THR A 223 -9.14 -18.61 4.21
N PHE A 224 -8.89 -18.42 5.51
CA PHE A 224 -7.61 -18.77 6.14
C PHE A 224 -7.20 -20.22 5.87
N TRP A 225 -8.13 -21.18 6.04
CA TRP A 225 -7.83 -22.60 5.85
C TRP A 225 -7.62 -22.96 4.38
N ASP A 226 -8.33 -22.28 3.47
CA ASP A 226 -8.15 -22.46 2.04
C ASP A 226 -6.77 -21.94 1.61
N VAL A 227 -6.34 -20.76 2.10
CA VAL A 227 -4.98 -20.22 1.86
C VAL A 227 -3.89 -21.16 2.40
N ILE A 228 -4.07 -21.73 3.60
CA ILE A 228 -3.15 -22.74 4.15
C ILE A 228 -3.05 -24.00 3.27
N GLU A 229 -4.11 -24.37 2.55
CA GLU A 229 -4.11 -25.53 1.65
C GLU A 229 -3.44 -25.23 0.31
N VAL A 230 -3.54 -23.99 -0.18
CA VAL A 230 -3.05 -23.58 -1.50
C VAL A 230 -1.60 -23.07 -1.45
N SER A 231 -1.24 -22.22 -0.49
CA SER A 231 0.07 -21.56 -0.43
C SER A 231 1.21 -22.56 -0.28
N GLU A 232 2.20 -22.48 -1.18
CA GLU A 232 3.44 -23.26 -1.10
C GLU A 232 4.54 -22.51 -0.31
N GLU A 233 4.38 -21.20 -0.12
CA GLU A 233 5.30 -20.34 0.63
C GLU A 233 4.79 -19.96 2.04
N PRO A 234 5.69 -19.51 2.95
CA PRO A 234 5.29 -19.00 4.26
C PRO A 234 4.35 -17.79 4.16
N ILE A 235 3.28 -17.79 4.97
CA ILE A 235 2.30 -16.69 5.02
C ILE A 235 2.42 -15.88 6.31
N ILE A 236 1.85 -14.67 6.34
CA ILE A 236 1.83 -13.83 7.54
C ILE A 236 0.42 -13.62 8.04
N ALA A 237 0.26 -13.40 9.35
CA ALA A 237 -0.88 -12.68 9.90
C ALA A 237 -0.33 -11.36 10.45
N SER A 238 -0.40 -10.29 9.68
CA SER A 238 0.32 -9.03 9.93
C SER A 238 -0.06 -8.35 11.25
N HIS A 239 -1.31 -8.49 11.70
CA HIS A 239 -1.84 -7.87 12.92
C HIS A 239 -3.09 -8.64 13.38
N SER A 240 -2.90 -9.61 14.27
CA SER A 240 -4.01 -10.41 14.83
C SER A 240 -3.74 -10.80 16.28
N GLY A 241 -4.81 -11.03 17.05
CA GLY A 241 -4.72 -11.51 18.43
C GLY A 241 -4.93 -13.02 18.58
N VAL A 242 -4.98 -13.48 19.83
CA VAL A 242 -5.11 -14.89 20.22
C VAL A 242 -6.51 -15.16 20.76
N ASN A 243 -7.27 -16.02 20.09
CA ASN A 243 -8.69 -16.26 20.41
C ASN A 243 -8.88 -16.95 21.76
N ALA A 244 -7.91 -17.75 22.20
CA ALA A 244 -7.95 -18.45 23.49
C ALA A 244 -7.93 -17.49 24.70
N LEU A 245 -7.35 -16.30 24.55
CA LEU A 245 -7.32 -15.25 25.58
C LEU A 245 -8.52 -14.32 25.47
N HIS A 246 -8.86 -13.90 24.24
CA HIS A 246 -10.02 -13.06 23.97
C HIS A 246 -10.79 -13.57 22.74
N ASP A 247 -12.05 -13.98 22.95
CA ASP A 247 -12.90 -14.55 21.89
C ASP A 247 -13.43 -13.45 20.95
N HIS A 248 -12.56 -13.01 20.05
CA HIS A 248 -12.84 -12.04 19.01
C HIS A 248 -12.70 -12.69 17.63
N GLN A 249 -13.50 -12.24 16.66
CA GLN A 249 -13.50 -12.81 15.30
C GLN A 249 -12.20 -12.55 14.54
N ARG A 250 -11.51 -11.46 14.86
CA ARG A 250 -10.20 -11.09 14.30
C ARG A 250 -9.03 -11.86 14.90
N ASN A 251 -9.26 -12.63 15.96
CA ASN A 251 -8.22 -13.40 16.63
C ASN A 251 -8.13 -14.82 16.09
N LEU A 252 -6.90 -15.33 15.96
CA LEU A 252 -6.61 -16.68 15.50
C LEU A 252 -6.81 -17.69 16.63
N THR A 253 -7.39 -18.84 16.30
CA THR A 253 -7.50 -19.98 17.23
C THR A 253 -6.16 -20.71 17.37
N ASP A 254 -5.96 -21.44 18.46
CA ASP A 254 -4.75 -22.29 18.63
C ASP A 254 -4.52 -23.22 17.42
N GLU A 255 -5.59 -23.75 16.81
CA GLU A 255 -5.49 -24.60 15.62
C GLU A 255 -4.94 -23.80 14.41
N GLN A 256 -5.35 -22.54 14.24
CA GLN A 256 -4.81 -21.65 13.21
C GLN A 256 -3.35 -21.26 13.50
N LEU A 257 -3.00 -21.00 14.76
CA LEU A 257 -1.62 -20.70 15.17
C LEU A 257 -0.67 -21.87 14.90
N GLU A 258 -1.09 -23.10 15.24
CA GLU A 258 -0.33 -24.33 14.93
C GLU A 258 -0.14 -24.50 13.41
N ALA A 259 -1.19 -24.25 12.61
CA ALA A 259 -1.12 -24.35 11.16
C ALA A 259 -0.22 -23.30 10.52
N LEU A 260 -0.27 -22.06 11.03
CA LEU A 260 0.60 -20.97 10.59
C LEU A 260 2.08 -21.30 10.84
N ALA A 261 2.41 -21.83 12.02
CA ALA A 261 3.78 -22.29 12.30
C ALA A 261 4.20 -23.51 11.46
N ASP A 262 3.30 -24.47 11.23
CA ASP A 262 3.58 -25.63 10.38
C ASP A 262 3.83 -25.22 8.91
N ASN A 263 3.22 -24.14 8.44
CA ASN A 263 3.48 -23.52 7.13
C ASN A 263 4.82 -22.76 7.08
N GLY A 264 5.38 -22.33 8.24
CA GLY A 264 6.60 -21.53 8.31
C GLY A 264 6.35 -20.03 8.58
N GLY A 265 5.08 -19.64 8.60
CA GLY A 265 4.62 -18.27 8.74
C GLY A 265 4.85 -17.62 10.11
N VAL A 266 4.32 -16.41 10.29
CA VAL A 266 4.51 -15.60 11.51
C VAL A 266 3.23 -14.83 11.87
N LEU A 267 2.97 -14.71 13.18
CA LEU A 267 1.90 -13.86 13.72
C LEU A 267 2.47 -12.53 14.21
N GLY A 268 2.10 -11.42 13.57
CA GLY A 268 2.19 -10.07 14.14
C GLY A 268 1.10 -9.90 15.19
N VAL A 269 1.49 -9.81 16.47
CA VAL A 269 0.52 -9.62 17.56
C VAL A 269 0.05 -8.17 17.56
N VAL A 270 -1.27 -8.00 17.38
CA VAL A 270 -1.96 -6.69 17.32
C VAL A 270 -1.93 -5.94 18.65
N PHE A 271 -1.87 -4.60 18.62
CA PHE A 271 -1.88 -3.80 19.85
C PHE A 271 -3.27 -3.29 20.26
N TYR A 272 -4.27 -3.43 19.39
CA TYR A 272 -5.62 -2.93 19.60
C TYR A 272 -6.33 -3.59 20.81
N PRO A 273 -6.60 -2.86 21.91
CA PRO A 273 -7.17 -3.43 23.13
C PRO A 273 -8.48 -4.18 22.95
N ALA A 274 -9.33 -3.77 22.00
CA ALA A 274 -10.60 -4.45 21.73
C ALA A 274 -10.42 -5.89 21.21
N PHE A 275 -9.23 -6.23 20.71
CA PHE A 275 -8.87 -7.59 20.30
C PHE A 275 -8.12 -8.35 21.41
N LEU A 276 -7.67 -7.69 22.47
CA LEU A 276 -6.81 -8.29 23.49
C LEU A 276 -7.53 -8.55 24.81
N THR A 277 -8.49 -7.71 25.19
CA THR A 277 -9.06 -7.75 26.54
C THR A 277 -10.54 -7.38 26.59
N ASP A 278 -11.25 -7.91 27.59
CA ASP A 278 -12.63 -7.54 27.91
C ASP A 278 -12.71 -6.21 28.71
N GLU A 279 -11.57 -5.71 29.17
CA GLU A 279 -11.48 -4.48 29.95
C GLU A 279 -11.63 -3.24 29.06
N SER A 280 -12.04 -2.11 29.66
CA SER A 280 -12.28 -0.89 28.89
C SER A 280 -11.00 -0.15 28.44
N GLU A 281 -9.87 -0.52 29.03
CA GLU A 281 -8.54 0.03 28.79
C GLU A 281 -7.61 -1.16 28.59
N GLY A 282 -6.76 -1.13 27.58
CA GLY A 282 -5.69 -2.11 27.38
C GLY A 282 -4.33 -1.53 27.72
N TYR A 283 -3.37 -2.41 27.98
CA TYR A 283 -2.01 -2.08 28.39
C TYR A 283 -1.00 -2.99 27.69
N VAL A 284 0.29 -2.63 27.74
CA VAL A 284 1.38 -3.43 27.19
C VAL A 284 1.38 -4.87 27.72
N ASP A 285 0.97 -5.12 28.96
CA ASP A 285 0.91 -6.47 29.51
C ASP A 285 -0.17 -7.35 28.86
N ASP A 286 -1.26 -6.77 28.33
CA ASP A 286 -2.25 -7.50 27.53
C ASP A 286 -1.65 -7.96 26.18
N ILE A 287 -0.83 -7.11 25.54
CA ILE A 287 -0.10 -7.48 24.31
C ILE A 287 0.85 -8.63 24.61
N VAL A 288 1.65 -8.51 25.67
CA VAL A 288 2.65 -9.54 26.00
C VAL A 288 1.99 -10.83 26.55
N ASP A 289 0.79 -10.76 27.13
CA ASP A 289 -0.02 -11.96 27.43
C ASP A 289 -0.37 -12.75 26.16
N HIS A 290 -0.71 -12.03 25.07
CA HIS A 290 -0.95 -12.65 23.76
C HIS A 290 0.33 -13.23 23.15
N ILE A 291 1.46 -12.53 23.27
CA ILE A 291 2.78 -13.05 22.86
C ILE A 291 3.11 -14.33 23.64
N ASP A 292 2.96 -14.35 24.97
CA ASP A 292 3.23 -15.52 25.80
C ASP A 292 2.44 -16.75 25.35
N HIS A 293 1.14 -16.59 25.10
CA HIS A 293 0.30 -17.70 24.64
C HIS A 293 0.69 -18.15 23.22
N ALA A 294 0.95 -17.20 22.31
CA ALA A 294 1.39 -17.54 20.97
C ALA A 294 2.71 -18.34 21.01
N VAL A 295 3.72 -17.87 21.76
CA VAL A 295 4.99 -18.58 21.96
C VAL A 295 4.79 -19.99 22.52
N ASP A 296 3.86 -20.18 23.45
CA ASP A 296 3.53 -21.49 24.03
C ASP A 296 2.90 -22.47 23.02
N VAL A 297 2.13 -21.97 22.05
CA VAL A 297 1.39 -22.78 21.06
C VAL A 297 2.23 -23.02 19.80
N MET A 298 2.75 -21.95 19.20
CA MET A 298 3.37 -21.98 17.87
C MET A 298 4.90 -21.89 17.91
N GLY A 299 5.47 -21.55 19.08
CA GLY A 299 6.91 -21.39 19.27
C GLY A 299 7.39 -19.97 18.96
N VAL A 300 8.47 -19.57 19.64
CA VAL A 300 9.03 -18.21 19.54
C VAL A 300 9.49 -17.82 18.14
N ASP A 301 9.82 -18.79 17.29
CA ASP A 301 10.26 -18.52 15.91
C ASP A 301 9.11 -18.05 14.99
N HIS A 302 7.87 -17.98 15.47
CA HIS A 302 6.70 -17.63 14.65
C HIS A 302 5.86 -16.48 15.24
N VAL A 303 6.44 -15.69 16.14
CA VAL A 303 5.76 -14.53 16.75
C VAL A 303 6.50 -13.24 16.38
N ALA A 304 5.77 -12.21 16.01
CA ALA A 304 6.23 -10.88 15.62
C ALA A 304 5.29 -9.80 16.19
N LEU A 305 5.51 -8.54 15.81
CA LEU A 305 4.74 -7.37 16.23
C LEU A 305 4.05 -6.73 15.03
N GLY A 306 2.79 -6.33 15.18
CA GLY A 306 2.03 -5.60 14.16
C GLY A 306 1.07 -4.66 14.85
N SER A 307 1.40 -3.38 14.97
CA SER A 307 0.75 -2.49 15.94
C SER A 307 -0.71 -2.20 15.60
N ASP A 308 -1.02 -2.01 14.31
CA ASP A 308 -2.26 -1.35 13.87
C ASP A 308 -2.28 0.14 14.26
N PHE A 309 -1.09 0.78 14.34
CA PHE A 309 -0.94 2.22 14.55
C PHE A 309 -1.71 3.00 13.48
N ASP A 310 -2.40 4.07 13.89
CA ASP A 310 -3.29 4.88 13.05
C ASP A 310 -4.55 4.17 12.51
N GLY A 311 -4.62 2.83 12.61
CA GLY A 311 -5.77 1.99 12.25
C GLY A 311 -6.68 1.66 13.44
N ALA A 312 -6.15 1.71 14.66
CA ALA A 312 -6.84 1.32 15.89
C ALA A 312 -6.59 2.25 17.09
N ASP A 313 -7.40 2.11 18.15
CA ASP A 313 -7.11 2.77 19.43
C ASP A 313 -5.93 2.06 20.13
N MET A 314 -4.96 2.83 20.63
CA MET A 314 -3.75 2.27 21.26
C MET A 314 -3.87 2.02 22.78
N PRO A 315 -3.09 1.09 23.37
CA PRO A 315 -3.03 0.86 24.80
C PRO A 315 -2.65 2.11 25.62
N GLU A 316 -3.23 2.28 26.81
CA GLU A 316 -3.05 3.51 27.63
C GLU A 316 -1.60 3.85 27.97
N ASP A 317 -0.73 2.83 28.03
CA ASP A 317 0.69 2.96 28.31
C ASP A 317 1.60 2.72 27.11
N LEU A 318 1.07 2.68 25.89
CA LEU A 318 1.82 2.70 24.62
C LEU A 318 0.93 3.43 23.60
N GLN A 319 1.08 4.74 23.48
CA GLN A 319 0.15 5.58 22.69
C GLN A 319 0.61 5.86 21.27
N ASP A 320 1.91 5.73 20.99
CA ASP A 320 2.47 6.02 19.67
C ASP A 320 3.82 5.30 19.50
N ALA A 321 4.39 5.38 18.30
CA ALA A 321 5.62 4.70 17.93
C ALA A 321 6.82 5.09 18.80
N SER A 322 6.83 6.28 19.44
CA SER A 322 7.93 6.68 20.34
C SER A 322 8.03 5.81 21.61
N GLU A 323 6.97 5.04 21.89
CA GLU A 323 6.85 4.20 23.08
C GLU A 323 7.02 2.70 22.78
N PHE A 324 7.41 2.32 21.55
CA PHE A 324 7.53 0.93 21.09
C PHE A 324 8.47 0.08 21.96
N TYR A 325 9.54 0.69 22.47
CA TYR A 325 10.49 0.04 23.38
C TYR A 325 9.86 -0.57 24.64
N LYS A 326 8.66 -0.13 25.04
CA LYS A 326 7.96 -0.66 26.22
C LYS A 326 7.55 -2.13 26.06
N ILE A 327 7.31 -2.60 24.83
CA ILE A 327 7.11 -4.03 24.55
C ILE A 327 8.36 -4.82 24.97
N THR A 328 9.55 -4.31 24.63
CA THR A 328 10.82 -4.95 25.00
C THR A 328 11.03 -4.94 26.51
N ASP A 329 10.75 -3.82 27.18
CA ASP A 329 10.83 -3.74 28.64
C ASP A 329 9.95 -4.80 29.31
N GLU A 330 8.75 -5.05 28.79
CA GLU A 330 7.84 -6.07 29.34
C GLU A 330 8.29 -7.51 29.02
N LEU A 331 8.82 -7.78 27.83
CA LEU A 331 9.45 -9.08 27.51
C LEU A 331 10.64 -9.37 28.44
N GLU A 332 11.50 -8.38 28.71
CA GLU A 332 12.60 -8.51 29.68
C GLU A 332 12.07 -8.78 31.10
N ASN A 333 10.98 -8.11 31.52
CA ASN A 333 10.34 -8.34 32.81
C ASN A 333 9.79 -9.76 32.97
N ARG A 334 9.43 -10.41 31.86
CA ARG A 334 8.95 -11.80 31.81
C ARG A 334 10.06 -12.83 31.62
N ASP A 335 11.32 -12.42 31.76
CA ASP A 335 12.52 -13.27 31.67
C ASP A 335 12.73 -13.91 30.28
N TYR A 336 12.23 -13.29 29.19
CA TYR A 336 12.62 -13.69 27.82
C TYR A 336 14.13 -13.56 27.63
N SER A 337 14.71 -14.44 26.81
CA SER A 337 16.14 -14.33 26.49
C SER A 337 16.38 -13.25 25.44
N GLU A 338 17.59 -12.67 25.41
CA GLU A 338 17.96 -11.68 24.39
C GLU A 338 17.73 -12.23 22.96
N GLU A 339 18.04 -13.51 22.72
CA GLU A 339 17.81 -14.19 21.42
C GLU A 339 16.32 -14.29 21.08
N ASP A 340 15.47 -14.58 22.06
CA ASP A 340 14.02 -14.68 21.85
C ASP A 340 13.39 -13.29 21.61
N ILE A 341 13.91 -12.26 22.28
CA ILE A 341 13.48 -10.87 22.08
C ILE A 341 13.84 -10.42 20.67
N GLU A 342 15.08 -10.61 20.22
CA GLU A 342 15.51 -10.25 18.85
C GLU A 342 14.62 -10.90 17.77
N LYS A 343 14.19 -12.15 18.01
CA LYS A 343 13.26 -12.86 17.13
C LYS A 343 11.90 -12.20 17.05
N ILE A 344 11.29 -11.92 18.21
CA ILE A 344 9.98 -11.28 18.30
C ILE A 344 10.02 -9.86 17.73
N LEU A 345 11.09 -9.11 17.99
CA LEU A 345 11.22 -7.73 17.54
C LEU A 345 11.34 -7.59 16.02
N GLY A 346 11.86 -8.59 15.31
CA GLY A 346 11.92 -8.46 13.85
C GLY A 346 12.50 -9.64 13.09
N GLN A 347 13.41 -10.43 13.67
CA GLN A 347 14.09 -11.48 12.89
C GLN A 347 13.11 -12.55 12.35
N ASN A 348 12.01 -12.81 13.06
CA ASN A 348 10.99 -13.76 12.57
C ASN A 348 10.25 -13.24 11.34
N HIS A 349 9.90 -11.96 11.31
CA HIS A 349 9.19 -11.38 10.18
C HIS A 349 10.14 -11.26 8.97
N LEU A 350 11.36 -10.78 9.20
CA LEU A 350 12.37 -10.66 8.15
C LEU A 350 12.79 -12.02 7.57
N ARG A 351 12.77 -13.09 8.37
CA ARG A 351 12.97 -14.47 7.86
C ARG A 351 11.88 -14.81 6.84
N VAL A 352 10.62 -14.52 7.14
CA VAL A 352 9.51 -14.85 6.24
C VAL A 352 9.65 -14.08 4.94
N LEU A 353 9.96 -12.78 4.99
CA LEU A 353 10.28 -11.99 3.79
C LEU A 353 11.44 -12.61 2.99
N GLU A 354 12.58 -12.89 3.62
CA GLU A 354 13.77 -13.48 2.98
C GLU A 354 13.48 -14.85 2.35
N GLU A 355 12.61 -15.66 2.96
CA GLU A 355 12.22 -16.96 2.43
C GLU A 355 11.30 -16.82 1.20
N VAL A 356 10.37 -15.87 1.21
CA VAL A 356 9.39 -15.64 0.15
C VAL A 356 10.03 -14.95 -1.08
N GLU A 357 10.92 -13.98 -0.88
CA GLU A 357 11.56 -13.23 -1.99
C GLU A 357 12.60 -14.06 -2.77
N GLN A 358 13.06 -15.21 -2.25
CA GLN A 358 14.08 -16.06 -2.89
C GLN A 358 13.64 -16.66 -4.25
N ASN A 359 12.37 -16.54 -4.60
CA ASN A 359 11.82 -16.98 -5.88
C ASN A 359 11.97 -15.95 -7.01
N GLU A 360 12.33 -14.69 -6.70
CA GLU A 360 12.57 -13.65 -7.71
C GLU A 360 13.91 -13.91 -8.44
N GLU A 361 13.86 -14.13 -9.77
CA GLU A 361 15.06 -14.17 -10.62
C GLU A 361 15.28 -12.82 -11.31
N ASP A 362 16.17 -11.98 -10.77
CA ASP A 362 16.65 -10.78 -11.47
C ASP A 362 17.51 -11.16 -12.68
N ALA A 363 16.94 -11.04 -13.88
CA ALA A 363 17.67 -11.16 -15.13
C ALA A 363 18.04 -9.76 -15.66
N ASP A 364 19.35 -9.49 -15.82
CA ASP A 364 19.82 -8.32 -16.58
C ASP A 364 19.51 -8.54 -18.07
N THR A 365 18.33 -8.10 -18.49
CA THR A 365 17.82 -8.20 -19.86
C THR A 365 18.66 -7.39 -20.85
N GLY A 366 19.44 -6.42 -20.36
CA GLY A 366 20.12 -5.42 -21.17
C GLY A 366 19.19 -4.48 -21.93
N VAL A 367 17.89 -4.48 -21.58
CA VAL A 367 16.87 -3.52 -22.01
C VAL A 367 16.76 -2.43 -20.94
N THR A 368 16.44 -1.21 -21.36
CA THR A 368 16.16 -0.10 -20.47
C THR A 368 14.91 0.58 -20.99
N ILE A 369 13.90 0.69 -20.14
CA ILE A 369 12.64 1.36 -20.43
C ILE A 369 12.64 2.69 -19.67
N THR A 370 12.33 3.78 -20.37
CA THR A 370 12.28 5.13 -19.80
C THR A 370 10.93 5.76 -20.12
N PRO A 371 9.94 5.65 -19.21
CA PRO A 371 8.67 6.34 -19.32
C PRO A 371 8.88 7.85 -19.49
N ALA A 372 8.05 8.49 -20.31
CA ALA A 372 8.07 9.94 -20.44
C ALA A 372 7.39 10.67 -19.28
N LEU A 373 6.80 9.91 -18.35
CA LEU A 373 6.17 10.42 -17.14
C LEU A 373 6.95 9.99 -15.90
N GLU A 374 6.94 10.85 -14.88
CA GLU A 374 7.58 10.60 -13.59
C GLU A 374 6.60 9.96 -12.59
N MET A 375 7.13 9.34 -11.52
CA MET A 375 6.30 8.82 -10.43
C MET A 375 5.53 9.96 -9.77
N GLY A 376 4.20 9.80 -9.68
CA GLY A 376 3.31 10.81 -9.12
C GLY A 376 3.14 12.05 -10.01
N GLU A 377 3.35 11.94 -11.33
CA GLU A 377 3.11 13.05 -12.25
C GLU A 377 1.61 13.32 -12.45
N GLU A 378 1.25 14.60 -12.49
CA GLU A 378 -0.08 15.08 -12.82
C GLU A 378 -0.26 15.24 -14.34
N LEU A 379 -1.28 14.62 -14.90
CA LEU A 379 -1.69 14.77 -16.29
C LEU A 379 -2.97 15.62 -16.38
N ALA A 380 -2.99 16.58 -17.30
CA ALA A 380 -4.12 17.50 -17.44
C ALA A 380 -5.35 16.87 -18.13
N ASP A 381 -5.15 15.82 -18.92
CA ASP A 381 -6.18 15.21 -19.78
C ASP A 381 -6.42 13.77 -19.34
N ASN A 382 -7.69 13.36 -19.22
CA ASN A 382 -8.06 11.99 -18.89
C ASN A 382 -8.01 11.03 -20.09
N THR A 383 -7.62 11.50 -21.26
CA THR A 383 -7.26 10.68 -22.44
C THR A 383 -5.78 10.87 -22.81
N PRO A 384 -4.84 10.61 -21.89
CA PRO A 384 -3.43 10.88 -22.15
C PRO A 384 -2.86 9.91 -23.19
N ILE A 385 -1.82 10.37 -23.89
CA ILE A 385 -0.93 9.49 -24.65
C ILE A 385 0.16 9.04 -23.68
N LEU A 386 0.22 7.74 -23.39
CA LEU A 386 1.24 7.14 -22.54
C LEU A 386 2.39 6.66 -23.42
N GLN A 387 3.63 6.99 -23.05
CA GLN A 387 4.79 6.70 -23.89
C GLN A 387 6.05 6.41 -23.07
N ALA A 388 6.94 5.59 -23.62
CA ALA A 388 8.26 5.30 -23.08
C ALA A 388 9.29 5.15 -24.20
N ASP A 389 10.52 5.57 -23.93
CA ASP A 389 11.68 5.28 -24.78
C ASP A 389 12.32 3.95 -24.36
N ILE A 390 12.70 3.12 -25.31
CA ILE A 390 13.29 1.80 -25.09
C ILE A 390 14.68 1.76 -25.72
N GLU A 391 15.69 1.47 -24.90
CA GLU A 391 17.09 1.34 -25.31
C GLU A 391 17.65 -0.05 -24.95
N GLY A 392 18.46 -0.64 -25.83
CA GLY A 392 19.11 -1.93 -25.55
C GLY A 392 18.30 -3.17 -25.97
N GLY A 393 18.91 -4.35 -25.87
CA GLY A 393 18.34 -5.63 -26.32
C GLY A 393 18.22 -5.84 -27.85
N GLU A 394 18.16 -7.10 -28.30
CA GLU A 394 17.49 -7.46 -29.57
C GLU A 394 16.01 -7.69 -29.19
N ALA A 395 15.27 -6.61 -28.90
CA ALA A 395 13.85 -6.71 -28.59
C ALA A 395 13.03 -6.84 -29.88
N ASP A 396 12.06 -7.76 -29.92
CA ASP A 396 11.16 -7.93 -31.05
C ASP A 396 9.97 -6.97 -30.90
N GLU A 397 9.65 -6.23 -31.96
CA GLU A 397 8.60 -5.19 -31.95
C GLU A 397 7.20 -5.72 -31.59
N GLY A 398 7.01 -7.04 -31.65
CA GLY A 398 5.74 -7.72 -31.33
C GLY A 398 5.54 -8.05 -29.85
N ASP A 399 6.53 -7.82 -28.99
CA ASP A 399 6.52 -8.29 -27.59
C ASP A 399 6.57 -7.14 -26.56
N PHE A 400 6.08 -5.95 -26.94
CA PHE A 400 5.91 -4.80 -26.04
C PHE A 400 4.46 -4.66 -25.60
N ARG A 401 4.26 -4.41 -24.30
CA ARG A 401 2.94 -4.18 -23.69
C ARG A 401 2.94 -2.85 -22.95
N ILE A 402 1.81 -2.15 -23.03
CA ILE A 402 1.50 -1.07 -22.09
C ILE A 402 0.30 -1.56 -21.31
N ILE A 403 0.47 -1.65 -20.00
CA ILE A 403 -0.58 -2.10 -19.09
C ILE A 403 -1.04 -0.89 -18.30
N VAL A 404 -2.34 -0.64 -18.22
CA VAL A 404 -2.92 0.41 -17.37
C VAL A 404 -3.96 -0.23 -16.45
N ASP A 405 -3.78 -0.06 -15.14
CA ASP A 405 -4.69 -0.60 -14.11
C ASP A 405 -4.98 -2.11 -14.25
N GLY A 406 -3.94 -2.88 -14.59
CA GLY A 406 -4.00 -4.32 -14.86
C GLY A 406 -4.64 -4.71 -16.20
N ILE A 407 -4.94 -3.73 -17.07
CA ILE A 407 -5.51 -3.95 -18.40
C ILE A 407 -4.44 -3.79 -19.47
N ASP A 408 -4.31 -4.80 -20.32
CA ASP A 408 -3.41 -4.79 -21.48
C ASP A 408 -3.89 -3.89 -22.61
N TYR A 409 -2.98 -3.05 -23.11
CA TYR A 409 -3.16 -2.29 -24.33
C TYR A 409 -2.10 -2.65 -25.38
N GLU A 410 -2.57 -2.90 -26.61
CA GLU A 410 -1.70 -3.05 -27.77
C GLU A 410 -1.15 -1.66 -28.17
N PRO A 411 0.17 -1.48 -28.37
CA PRO A 411 0.73 -0.19 -28.76
C PRO A 411 0.22 0.26 -30.14
N ASP A 412 -0.15 1.54 -30.27
CA ASP A 412 -0.61 2.11 -31.54
C ASP A 412 0.53 2.25 -32.56
N GLU A 413 1.70 2.64 -32.08
CA GLU A 413 2.91 2.85 -32.88
C GLU A 413 4.15 2.51 -32.05
N PHE A 414 5.07 1.75 -32.66
CA PHE A 414 6.47 1.67 -32.24
C PHE A 414 7.31 2.39 -33.29
N ASP A 415 7.94 3.50 -32.91
CA ASP A 415 8.83 4.24 -33.81
C ASP A 415 10.24 3.62 -33.78
N GLU A 416 10.54 2.74 -34.74
CA GLU A 416 11.87 2.12 -34.92
C GLU A 416 13.04 3.13 -35.01
N GLU A 417 12.78 4.38 -35.44
CA GLU A 417 13.83 5.39 -35.58
C GLU A 417 14.18 6.04 -34.23
N THR A 418 13.19 6.19 -33.34
CA THR A 418 13.38 6.80 -32.01
C THR A 418 13.46 5.79 -30.87
N GLY A 419 12.99 4.55 -31.07
CA GLY A 419 12.83 3.55 -30.02
C GLY A 419 11.66 3.85 -29.08
N THR A 420 10.66 4.60 -29.54
CA THR A 420 9.57 5.08 -28.68
C THR A 420 8.32 4.21 -28.84
N LEU A 421 7.78 3.76 -27.72
CA LEU A 421 6.48 3.09 -27.60
C LEU A 421 5.43 4.09 -27.17
N SER A 422 4.23 4.06 -27.76
CA SER A 422 3.12 4.88 -27.30
C SER A 422 1.76 4.22 -27.48
N VAL A 423 0.81 4.57 -26.61
CA VAL A 423 -0.60 4.20 -26.72
C VAL A 423 -1.52 5.39 -26.42
N GLU A 424 -2.57 5.53 -27.23
CA GLU A 424 -3.75 6.35 -26.96
C GLU A 424 -4.85 5.43 -26.41
N LEU A 425 -5.36 5.72 -25.22
CA LEU A 425 -6.35 4.87 -24.58
C LEU A 425 -7.70 4.90 -25.34
N ASP A 426 -8.39 3.76 -25.37
CA ASP A 426 -9.69 3.59 -26.05
C ASP A 426 -10.83 4.48 -25.46
N GLY A 427 -10.62 5.06 -24.28
CA GLY A 427 -11.56 5.94 -23.59
C GLY A 427 -10.87 6.72 -22.47
N PRO A 428 -11.60 7.66 -21.83
CA PRO A 428 -11.08 8.41 -20.70
C PRO A 428 -10.87 7.50 -19.48
N LEU A 429 -9.79 7.80 -18.77
CA LEU A 429 -9.55 7.34 -17.41
C LEU A 429 -10.67 7.83 -16.48
N LYS A 430 -11.19 6.91 -15.67
CA LYS A 430 -12.45 7.07 -14.91
C LYS A 430 -12.27 7.59 -13.49
N GLU A 431 -11.07 7.52 -12.93
CA GLU A 431 -10.76 7.95 -11.56
C GLU A 431 -9.48 8.79 -11.57
N ARG A 432 -8.97 9.14 -10.38
CA ARG A 432 -7.90 10.12 -10.27
C ARG A 432 -6.51 9.52 -10.47
N PHE A 433 -6.19 8.44 -9.75
CA PHE A 433 -4.87 7.81 -9.76
C PHE A 433 -4.91 6.53 -10.59
N HIS A 434 -3.85 6.34 -11.35
CA HIS A 434 -3.68 5.24 -12.29
C HIS A 434 -2.26 4.72 -12.25
N VAL A 435 -2.10 3.44 -12.56
CA VAL A 435 -0.78 2.81 -12.69
C VAL A 435 -0.56 2.39 -14.13
N VAL A 436 0.63 2.68 -14.65
CA VAL A 436 1.06 2.21 -15.97
C VAL A 436 2.35 1.43 -15.86
N THR A 437 2.40 0.31 -16.56
CA THR A 437 3.62 -0.49 -16.76
C THR A 437 3.95 -0.52 -18.23
N PHE A 438 5.20 -0.19 -18.54
CA PHE A 438 5.79 -0.40 -19.84
C PHE A 438 6.64 -1.67 -19.77
N GLU A 439 6.28 -2.67 -20.56
CA GLU A 439 6.91 -3.98 -20.54
C GLU A 439 7.52 -4.30 -21.90
N GLY A 440 8.74 -4.85 -21.90
CA GLY A 440 9.41 -5.34 -23.10
C GLY A 440 10.05 -6.70 -22.89
N THR A 441 9.78 -7.64 -23.79
CA THR A 441 10.38 -8.99 -23.76
C THR A 441 11.54 -9.11 -24.77
N THR A 442 12.63 -9.72 -24.34
CA THR A 442 13.82 -10.00 -25.17
C THR A 442 13.65 -11.27 -26.02
N GLU A 443 14.47 -11.44 -27.08
CA GLU A 443 14.47 -12.67 -27.91
C GLU A 443 14.67 -13.97 -27.09
N ASP A 444 15.35 -13.90 -25.94
CA ASP A 444 15.59 -15.04 -25.05
C ASP A 444 14.42 -15.31 -24.08
N GLY A 445 13.39 -14.46 -24.10
CA GLY A 445 12.16 -14.59 -23.31
C GLY A 445 12.22 -13.96 -21.91
N GLU A 446 13.25 -13.15 -21.63
CA GLU A 446 13.36 -12.37 -20.40
C GLU A 446 12.61 -11.04 -20.56
N THR A 447 11.93 -10.59 -19.50
CA THR A 447 11.04 -9.43 -19.50
C THR A 447 11.63 -8.31 -18.65
N GLU A 448 11.60 -7.08 -19.16
CA GLU A 448 11.92 -5.85 -18.44
C GLU A 448 10.62 -5.05 -18.24
N ARG A 449 10.40 -4.52 -17.04
CA ARG A 449 9.20 -3.74 -16.69
C ARG A 449 9.62 -2.43 -16.04
N GLU A 450 8.93 -1.34 -16.38
CA GLU A 450 9.04 -0.08 -15.65
C GLU A 450 7.64 0.46 -15.36
N THR A 451 7.34 0.60 -14.07
CA THR A 451 6.00 0.93 -13.56
C THR A 451 5.98 2.29 -12.88
N LYS A 452 4.91 3.05 -13.13
CA LYS A 452 4.71 4.40 -12.59
C LYS A 452 3.25 4.62 -12.20
N ILE A 453 3.07 5.27 -11.06
CA ILE A 453 1.80 5.89 -10.69
C ILE A 453 1.77 7.28 -11.32
N PHE A 454 0.63 7.66 -11.88
CA PHE A 454 0.32 9.02 -12.30
C PHE A 454 -1.10 9.36 -11.85
N TYR A 455 -1.46 10.64 -11.88
CA TYR A 455 -2.83 11.04 -11.61
C TYR A 455 -3.32 12.09 -12.60
N VAL A 456 -4.63 12.14 -12.79
CA VAL A 456 -5.28 13.06 -13.71
C VAL A 456 -5.95 14.20 -12.95
N ASP A 457 -5.78 15.41 -13.47
CA ASP A 457 -6.42 16.62 -12.95
C ASP A 457 -7.96 16.54 -13.04
N THR A 458 -8.65 17.03 -12.02
CA THR A 458 -10.12 17.11 -12.05
C THR A 458 -10.52 18.45 -12.66
N SER A 459 -10.92 18.42 -13.94
CA SER A 459 -11.34 19.62 -14.66
C SER A 459 -12.74 19.48 -15.26
N VAL A 460 -13.41 20.61 -15.49
CA VAL A 460 -14.72 20.62 -16.17
C VAL A 460 -14.66 19.99 -17.56
N ASP A 461 -13.51 20.07 -18.24
CA ASP A 461 -13.34 19.44 -19.54
C ASP A 461 -13.21 17.92 -19.40
N ASN A 462 -12.44 17.41 -18.42
CA ASN A 462 -12.36 15.97 -18.12
C ASN A 462 -13.73 15.40 -17.73
N MET A 463 -14.50 16.13 -16.91
CA MET A 463 -15.88 15.74 -16.55
C MET A 463 -16.81 15.66 -17.77
N LYS A 464 -16.64 16.53 -18.78
CA LYS A 464 -17.43 16.44 -20.03
C LYS A 464 -17.05 15.20 -20.81
N THR A 465 -15.76 14.90 -20.93
CA THR A 465 -15.27 13.69 -21.59
C THR A 465 -15.86 12.44 -20.92
N LEU A 466 -15.90 12.41 -19.59
CA LEU A 466 -16.54 11.33 -18.82
C LEU A 466 -18.05 11.23 -19.10
N VAL A 467 -18.78 12.34 -19.11
CA VAL A 467 -20.23 12.32 -19.44
C VAL A 467 -20.48 11.78 -20.86
N GLU A 468 -19.65 12.14 -21.83
CA GLU A 468 -19.75 11.61 -23.20
C GLU A 468 -19.45 10.10 -23.24
N HIS A 469 -18.39 9.66 -22.55
CA HIS A 469 -18.04 8.24 -22.47
C HIS A 469 -19.12 7.40 -21.78
N PHE A 470 -19.65 7.86 -20.64
CA PHE A 470 -20.75 7.18 -19.95
C PHE A 470 -22.04 7.12 -20.79
N GLU A 471 -22.28 8.07 -21.70
CA GLU A 471 -23.38 7.97 -22.67
C GLU A 471 -23.15 6.81 -23.64
N GLU A 472 -21.91 6.59 -24.10
CA GLU A 472 -21.55 5.49 -24.99
C GLU A 472 -21.66 4.12 -24.30
N GLU A 473 -21.31 4.04 -23.01
CA GLU A 473 -21.48 2.85 -22.18
C GLU A 473 -22.94 2.55 -21.81
N GLY A 474 -23.85 3.50 -22.06
CA GLY A 474 -25.26 3.36 -21.72
C GLY A 474 -25.56 3.55 -20.23
N ALA A 475 -24.72 4.30 -19.53
CA ALA A 475 -24.87 4.62 -18.11
C ALA A 475 -26.06 5.56 -17.80
N PHE A 476 -26.70 6.13 -18.83
CA PHE A 476 -27.84 7.03 -18.69
C PHE A 476 -29.10 6.48 -19.37
N GLU A 477 -30.24 6.59 -18.70
CA GLU A 477 -31.52 6.07 -19.22
C GLU A 477 -32.05 6.81 -20.46
N ASN A 478 -31.63 8.07 -20.68
CA ASN A 478 -32.07 8.87 -21.83
C ASN A 478 -31.20 10.13 -22.11
N ASP A 479 -31.25 10.62 -23.35
CA ASP A 479 -30.52 11.81 -23.83
C ASP A 479 -30.85 13.13 -23.08
N ASP A 480 -31.99 13.21 -22.36
CA ASP A 480 -32.33 14.43 -21.61
C ASP A 480 -31.46 14.57 -20.35
N VAL A 481 -31.02 13.45 -19.75
CA VAL A 481 -30.06 13.40 -18.64
C VAL A 481 -28.73 13.98 -19.09
N VAL A 482 -28.14 13.39 -20.13
CA VAL A 482 -26.85 13.81 -20.73
C VAL A 482 -26.86 15.29 -21.10
N ARG A 483 -27.94 15.76 -21.74
CA ARG A 483 -28.09 17.18 -22.11
C ARG A 483 -28.11 18.10 -20.90
N SER A 484 -28.71 17.66 -19.79
CA SER A 484 -28.82 18.48 -18.57
C SER A 484 -27.49 18.60 -17.83
N LEU A 485 -26.72 17.51 -17.76
CA LEU A 485 -25.36 17.47 -17.21
C LEU A 485 -24.42 18.36 -18.03
N ASN A 486 -24.38 18.15 -19.35
CA ASN A 486 -23.56 18.93 -20.26
C ASN A 486 -23.87 20.44 -20.25
N LEU A 487 -25.13 20.82 -20.02
CA LEU A 487 -25.50 22.23 -19.90
C LEU A 487 -24.91 22.87 -18.63
N HIS A 488 -24.88 22.14 -17.51
CA HIS A 488 -24.24 22.60 -16.28
C HIS A 488 -22.73 22.73 -16.47
N LEU A 489 -22.06 21.67 -16.95
CA LEU A 489 -20.61 21.68 -17.20
C LEU A 489 -20.20 22.78 -18.20
N THR A 490 -20.96 22.98 -19.28
CA THR A 490 -20.70 24.09 -20.23
C THR A 490 -20.78 25.46 -19.57
N THR A 491 -21.70 25.63 -18.61
CA THR A 491 -21.87 26.90 -17.89
C THR A 491 -20.76 27.08 -16.86
N MET A 492 -20.37 25.99 -16.17
CA MET A 492 -19.29 25.96 -15.19
C MET A 492 -17.96 26.33 -15.84
N GLY A 493 -17.58 25.69 -16.95
CA GLY A 493 -16.32 25.98 -17.65
C GLY A 493 -16.24 27.42 -18.19
N GLN A 494 -17.38 28.04 -18.53
CA GLN A 494 -17.38 29.48 -18.86
C GLN A 494 -17.02 30.36 -17.67
N PHE A 495 -17.34 29.95 -16.44
CA PHE A 495 -17.01 30.69 -15.23
C PHE A 495 -15.59 30.42 -14.76
N GLU A 496 -15.07 29.20 -14.96
CA GLU A 496 -13.64 28.91 -14.78
C GLU A 496 -12.76 29.76 -15.69
N ASP A 497 -13.08 29.82 -16.99
CA ASP A 497 -12.41 30.69 -17.98
C ASP A 497 -12.40 32.17 -17.58
N GLN A 498 -13.36 32.58 -16.75
CA GLN A 498 -13.52 33.96 -16.28
C GLN A 498 -12.95 34.19 -14.87
N GLU A 499 -12.38 33.15 -14.23
CA GLU A 499 -11.91 33.15 -12.84
C GLU A 499 -13.01 33.64 -11.87
N GLU A 500 -14.29 33.30 -12.12
CA GLU A 500 -15.43 33.71 -11.31
C GLU A 500 -15.75 32.67 -10.22
N THR A 501 -14.87 32.54 -9.22
CA THR A 501 -14.91 31.55 -8.12
C THR A 501 -16.31 31.30 -7.52
N ASP A 502 -16.99 32.36 -7.04
CA ASP A 502 -18.33 32.24 -6.42
C ASP A 502 -19.35 31.56 -7.34
N LYS A 503 -19.18 31.69 -8.66
CA LYS A 503 -20.08 31.09 -9.64
C LYS A 503 -19.68 29.67 -10.02
N VAL A 504 -18.38 29.36 -10.02
CA VAL A 504 -17.91 27.97 -10.20
C VAL A 504 -18.50 27.13 -9.07
N ILE A 505 -18.24 27.50 -7.81
CA ILE A 505 -18.78 26.81 -6.62
C ILE A 505 -20.31 26.67 -6.72
N GLN A 506 -21.05 27.75 -7.00
CA GLN A 506 -22.50 27.70 -7.12
C GLN A 506 -22.99 26.73 -8.21
N HIS A 507 -22.28 26.65 -9.34
CA HIS A 507 -22.64 25.76 -10.43
C HIS A 507 -22.23 24.31 -10.17
N THR A 508 -21.17 24.08 -9.40
CA THR A 508 -20.74 22.76 -8.93
C THR A 508 -21.74 22.19 -7.92
N GLU A 509 -22.18 22.99 -6.93
CA GLU A 509 -23.29 22.63 -6.03
C GLU A 509 -24.56 22.26 -6.82
N GLY A 510 -24.90 23.06 -7.84
CA GLY A 510 -26.06 22.79 -8.69
C GLY A 510 -25.91 21.55 -9.58
N PHE A 511 -24.68 21.16 -9.92
CA PHE A 511 -24.37 19.94 -10.65
C PHE A 511 -24.50 18.71 -9.74
N GLN A 512 -24.03 18.78 -8.50
CA GLN A 512 -24.24 17.73 -7.49
C GLN A 512 -25.73 17.49 -7.21
N ASP A 513 -26.50 18.56 -6.95
CA ASP A 513 -27.96 18.49 -6.78
C ASP A 513 -28.64 17.78 -7.97
N LEU A 514 -28.11 17.99 -9.18
CA LEU A 514 -28.60 17.36 -10.39
C LEU A 514 -28.24 15.87 -10.45
N LEU A 515 -27.01 15.50 -10.15
CA LEU A 515 -26.56 14.10 -10.07
C LEU A 515 -27.39 13.30 -9.05
N ASP A 516 -27.55 13.84 -7.83
CA ASP A 516 -28.37 13.23 -6.77
C ASP A 516 -29.80 12.99 -7.26
N GLN A 517 -30.38 13.99 -7.93
CA GLN A 517 -31.71 13.83 -8.53
C GLN A 517 -31.73 12.73 -9.60
N GLN A 518 -30.71 12.60 -10.45
CA GLN A 518 -30.69 11.53 -11.45
C GLN A 518 -30.59 10.16 -10.80
N ARG A 519 -29.74 10.01 -9.77
CA ARG A 519 -29.57 8.78 -9.02
C ARG A 519 -30.86 8.38 -8.30
N GLU A 520 -31.51 9.32 -7.59
CA GLU A 520 -32.79 9.08 -6.91
C GLU A 520 -33.91 8.61 -7.85
N ASN A 521 -33.83 8.97 -9.13
CA ASN A 521 -34.80 8.57 -10.15
C ASN A 521 -34.36 7.35 -10.97
N GLU A 522 -33.25 6.70 -10.61
CA GLU A 522 -32.68 5.54 -11.32
C GLU A 522 -32.37 5.88 -12.80
N LEU A 523 -31.88 7.10 -13.08
CA LEU A 523 -31.62 7.61 -14.43
C LEU A 523 -30.14 7.62 -14.83
N ILE A 524 -29.26 7.30 -13.89
CA ILE A 524 -27.80 7.21 -14.02
C ILE A 524 -27.34 5.93 -13.30
N SER A 525 -26.34 5.23 -13.83
CA SER A 525 -25.70 4.09 -13.14
C SER A 525 -24.97 4.55 -11.88
N GLU A 526 -24.83 3.67 -10.89
CA GLU A 526 -24.09 3.97 -9.65
C GLU A 526 -22.62 4.35 -9.92
N THR A 527 -21.93 3.66 -10.85
CA THR A 527 -20.55 3.96 -11.24
C THR A 527 -20.41 5.40 -11.77
N ALA A 528 -21.19 5.76 -12.80
CA ALA A 528 -21.16 7.12 -13.37
C ALA A 528 -21.56 8.20 -12.37
N TYR A 529 -22.51 7.92 -11.46
CA TYR A 529 -22.85 8.86 -10.38
C TYR A 529 -21.68 9.05 -9.42
N SER A 530 -21.07 7.95 -8.96
CA SER A 530 -19.99 7.97 -7.96
C SER A 530 -18.80 8.80 -8.45
N ILE A 531 -18.35 8.53 -9.68
CA ILE A 531 -17.23 9.23 -10.32
C ILE A 531 -17.54 10.71 -10.51
N LEU A 532 -18.65 11.04 -11.18
CA LEU A 532 -18.98 12.44 -11.48
C LEU A 532 -19.29 13.26 -10.22
N SER A 533 -19.78 12.62 -9.15
CA SER A 533 -19.99 13.27 -7.85
C SER A 533 -18.66 13.57 -7.18
N ASN A 534 -17.73 12.60 -7.18
CA ASN A 534 -16.39 12.77 -6.61
C ASN A 534 -15.62 13.89 -7.31
N ASP A 535 -15.63 13.92 -8.64
CA ASP A 535 -15.03 15.00 -9.43
C ASP A 535 -15.65 16.36 -9.09
N ALA A 536 -16.96 16.41 -8.85
CA ALA A 536 -17.61 17.64 -8.45
C ALA A 536 -17.19 18.09 -7.04
N ASP A 537 -16.97 17.17 -6.09
CA ASP A 537 -16.45 17.48 -4.76
C ASP A 537 -15.02 18.03 -4.83
N VAL A 538 -14.12 17.34 -5.55
CA VAL A 538 -12.73 17.78 -5.79
C VAL A 538 -12.71 19.19 -6.39
N LEU A 539 -13.46 19.40 -7.47
CA LEU A 539 -13.53 20.70 -8.13
C LEU A 539 -14.09 21.78 -7.18
N MET A 540 -15.01 21.41 -6.28
CA MET A 540 -15.53 22.37 -5.31
C MET A 540 -14.47 22.78 -4.29
N GLU A 541 -13.64 21.85 -3.84
CA GLU A 541 -12.56 22.10 -2.89
C GLU A 541 -11.45 22.97 -3.49
N GLU A 542 -11.02 22.68 -4.71
CA GLU A 542 -9.98 23.46 -5.40
C GLU A 542 -10.33 24.94 -5.58
N TRP A 543 -11.63 25.24 -5.71
CA TRP A 543 -12.11 26.61 -5.87
C TRP A 543 -12.49 27.31 -4.54
N GLN A 544 -12.47 26.63 -3.40
CA GLN A 544 -12.75 27.22 -2.06
C GLN A 544 -11.55 27.99 -1.49
#